data_AF-A0A2P2K4D9-F1
#
_entry.id   AF-A0A2P2K4D9-F1
#
_cell.length_a   1.000
_cell.length_b   1.000
_cell.length_c   1.000
_cell.angle_alpha   90.00
_cell.angle_beta   90.00
_cell.angle_gamma   90.00
#
_symmetry.space_group_name_H-M   'P 1'
#
loop_
_entity.id
_entity.type
_entity.pdbx_description
1 polymer ?
#
loop_
_entity_poly.entity_id
_entity_poly.type
_entity_poly.pdbx_seq_one_letter_code
_entity_poly.pdbx_strand_id
1 'polypeptide(L)' 'MIRLPVRWDKKVIVVMNEVRVSSPYLPECVRGGTPAANDRVKKVLELERKRLLSRGTSQ' A
#
# COMPACT_ATOMS: atom_id res chain seq x y z
N MET A 1 -16.65 -6.90 -5.17
CA MET A 1 -15.46 -6.06 -4.88
C MET A 1 -14.22 -6.85 -5.28
N ILE A 2 -13.64 -6.57 -6.45
CA ILE A 2 -12.51 -7.34 -6.97
C ILE A 2 -11.25 -6.90 -6.21
N ARG A 3 -10.62 -7.79 -5.46
CA ARG A 3 -9.33 -7.49 -4.82
C ARG A 3 -8.26 -7.45 -5.90
N LEU A 4 -7.48 -6.36 -5.96
CA LEU A 4 -6.32 -6.29 -6.84
C LEU A 4 -5.34 -7.40 -6.46
N PRO A 5 -4.75 -8.12 -7.41
CA PRO A 5 -3.59 -8.97 -7.18
C PRO A 5 -2.50 -8.24 -6.38
N VAL A 6 -2.20 -8.77 -5.20
CA VAL A 6 -1.17 -8.26 -4.30
C VAL A 6 -0.31 -9.43 -3.84
N ARG A 7 1.01 -9.24 -3.83
CA ARG A 7 1.98 -10.20 -3.29
C ARG A 7 3.09 -9.50 -2.51
N TRP A 8 3.73 -10.26 -1.64
CA TRP A 8 4.98 -9.86 -1.01
C TRP A 8 6.17 -10.30 -1.86
N ASP A 9 7.12 -9.40 -2.06
CA ASP A 9 8.46 -9.66 -2.58
C ASP A 9 9.46 -9.27 -1.50
N LYS A 10 9.84 -10.24 -0.67
CA LYS A 10 10.60 -10.00 0.56
C LYS A 10 9.87 -8.95 1.43
N LYS A 11 10.46 -7.75 1.56
CA LYS A 11 9.89 -6.61 2.29
C LYS A 11 9.11 -5.63 1.41
N VAL A 12 8.95 -5.89 0.11
CA VAL A 12 8.26 -5.01 -0.84
C VAL A 12 6.85 -5.54 -1.09
N ILE A 13 5.85 -4.67 -1.02
CA ILE A 13 4.49 -4.99 -1.46
C ILE A 13 4.41 -4.74 -2.96
N VAL A 14 3.99 -5.74 -3.73
CA VAL A 14 3.82 -5.63 -5.18
C VAL A 14 2.34 -5.74 -5.52
N VAL A 15 1.80 -4.71 -6.18
CA VAL A 15 0.41 -4.62 -6.62
C VAL A 15 0.36 -4.72 -8.14
N MET A 16 -0.46 -5.63 -8.67
CA MET A 16 -0.64 -5.85 -10.11
C MET A 16 0.67 -6.12 -10.88
N ASN A 17 1.76 -6.49 -10.20
CA ASN A 17 3.13 -6.57 -10.76
C ASN A 17 3.72 -5.25 -11.29
N GLU A 18 3.02 -4.14 -11.13
CA GLU A 18 3.39 -2.85 -11.69
C GLU A 18 3.80 -1.84 -10.62
N VAL A 19 3.12 -1.86 -9.47
CA VAL A 19 3.37 -0.91 -8.38
C VAL A 19 4.10 -1.63 -7.26
N ARG A 20 5.18 -1.01 -6.78
CA ARG A 20 6.01 -1.50 -5.67
C ARG A 20 5.98 -0.51 -4.53
N VAL A 21 5.77 -1.00 -3.32
CA VAL A 21 5.82 -0.22 -2.08
C VAL A 21 6.90 -0.80 -1.20
N SER A 22 7.95 -0.03 -0.96
CA SER A 22 9.07 -0.44 -0.12
C SER A 22 8.91 0.10 1.30
N SER A 23 9.58 -0.53 2.27
CA SER A 23 9.74 0.02 3.62
C SER A 23 10.32 1.45 3.55
N PRO A 24 9.86 2.40 4.38
CA PRO A 24 8.93 2.29 5.51
C PRO A 24 7.42 2.30 5.18
N TYR A 25 7.03 2.01 3.93
CA TYR A 25 5.64 1.93 3.47
C TYR A 25 4.88 3.25 3.55
N LEU A 26 5.59 4.35 3.34
CA LEU A 26 5.02 5.68 3.25
C LEU A 26 4.54 5.97 1.80
N PRO A 27 3.65 6.94 1.57
CA PRO A 27 3.18 7.31 0.23
C PRO A 27 4.32 7.63 -0.75
N GLU A 28 5.41 8.21 -0.24
CA GLU A 28 6.64 8.50 -0.98
C GLU A 28 7.48 7.25 -1.29
N CYS A 29 7.13 6.07 -0.77
CA CYS A 29 7.78 4.81 -1.09
C CYS A 29 7.05 4.01 -2.19
N VAL A 30 5.98 4.57 -2.76
CA VAL A 30 5.21 3.98 -3.86
C VAL A 30 5.87 4.35 -5.20
N ARG A 31 6.20 3.35 -6.01
CA ARG A 31 6.89 3.49 -7.31
C ARG A 31 6.34 2.52 -8.35
N GLY A 32 6.48 2.85 -9.64
CA GLY A 32 6.06 2.02 -10.77
C GLY A 32 4.60 2.24 -11.19
N GLY A 33 4.14 1.53 -12.22
CA GLY A 33 2.77 1.67 -12.76
C GLY A 33 2.42 3.06 -13.28
N THR A 34 1.12 3.27 -13.55
CA THR A 34 0.60 4.59 -13.97
C THR A 34 0.43 5.54 -12.78
N PRO A 35 0.43 6.87 -12.99
CA PRO A 35 0.17 7.84 -11.92
C PRO A 35 -1.14 7.56 -11.16
N ALA A 36 -2.22 7.25 -11.89
CA ALA A 36 -3.51 6.89 -11.30
C ALA A 36 -3.46 5.62 -10.44
N ALA A 37 -2.64 4.62 -10.81
CA ALA A 37 -2.44 3.43 -9.99
C ALA A 37 -1.69 3.76 -8.69
N ASN A 38 -0.65 4.59 -8.77
CA ASN A 38 0.08 5.04 -7.59
C ASN A 38 -0.81 5.81 -6.61
N ASP A 39 -1.65 6.72 -7.10
CA ASP A 39 -2.52 7.51 -6.23
C ASP A 39 -3.58 6.65 -5.52
N ARG A 40 -4.11 5.62 -6.20
CA ARG A 40 -4.97 4.62 -5.56
C ARG A 40 -4.22 3.84 -4.47
N VAL A 41 -2.99 3.38 -4.74
CA VAL A 41 -2.18 2.62 -3.76
C VAL A 41 -1.82 3.48 -2.55
N LYS A 42 -1.43 4.75 -2.75
CA LYS A 42 -1.20 5.71 -1.66
C LYS A 42 -2.45 5.85 -0.79
N LYS A 43 -3.64 5.96 -1.41
CA LYS A 43 -4.89 6.07 -0.66
C LYS A 43 -5.17 4.84 0.20
N VAL A 44 -4.90 3.64 -0.33
CA VAL A 44 -5.03 2.39 0.44
C VAL A 44 -4.06 2.36 1.62
N LEU A 45 -2.80 2.75 1.42
CA LEU A 45 -1.80 2.82 2.50
C LEU A 45 -2.23 3.77 3.62
N GLU A 46 -2.76 4.95 3.28
CA GLU A 46 -3.29 5.90 4.27
C GLU A 46 -4.44 5.31 5.09
N LEU A 47 -5.39 4.65 4.43
CA LEU A 47 -6.57 4.05 5.07
C LEU A 47 -6.16 2.89 5.99
N GLU A 48 -5.28 2.00 5.53
CA GLU A 48 -4.79 0.88 6.35
C GLU A 48 -3.95 1.39 7.52
N ARG A 49 -3.12 2.43 7.34
CA ARG A 49 -2.38 3.05 8.45
C ARG A 49 -3.33 3.63 9.50
N LYS A 50 -4.38 4.36 9.08
CA LYS A 50 -5.42 4.85 10.00
C LYS A 50 -6.11 3.70 10.74
N ARG A 51 -6.47 2.64 10.03
CA ARG A 51 -7.11 1.43 10.60
C ARG A 51 -6.21 0.70 11.60
N LEU A 52 -4.91 0.63 11.34
CA LEU A 52 -3.94 0.03 12.27
C LEU A 52 -3.77 0.89 13.53
N LEU A 53 -3.68 2.21 13.38
CA LEU A 53 -3.60 3.14 14.50
C LEU A 53 -4.88 3.12 15.36
N SER A 54 -6.06 3.07 14.74
CA SER A 54 -7.34 3.01 15.46
C SER A 54 -7.53 1.70 16.22
N ARG A 55 -6.85 0.63 15.81
CA ARG A 55 -6.82 -0.65 16.54
C ARG A 55 -5.83 -0.65 17.70
N GLY A 56 -4.90 0.29 17.74
CA GLY A 56 -3.94 0.49 18.83
C GLY A 56 -4.50 1.27 20.02
N THR A 57 -5.67 1.90 19.89
CA THR A 57 -6.34 2.67 20.95
C THR A 57 -7.29 1.80 21.81
N SER A 58 -6.96 0.53 21.97
CA SER A 58 -7.64 -0.38 22.90
C SER A 58 -6.63 -0.88 23.92
N GLN A 59 -6.24 0.01 24.85
CA GLN A 59 -5.64 -0.35 26.12
C GLN A 59 -6.03 0.67 27.18
#